data_AF-A0A0F7TE79-F1
#
_entry.id   AF-A0A0F7TE79-F1
#
_cell.length_a   1.000
_cell.length_b   1.000
_cell.length_c   1.000
_cell.angle_alpha   90.00
_cell.angle_beta   90.00
_cell.angle_gamma   90.00
#
_symmetry.space_group_name_H-M   'P 1'
#
loop_
_entity.id
_entity.type
_entity.pdbx_description
1 polymer ?
#
loop_
_entity_poly.entity_id
_entity_poly.type
_entity_poly.pdbx_seq_one_letter_code
_entity_poly.pdbx_strand_id
1 'polypeptide(L)'
;MTVLKLHIDCTNPLAKEVYGNYSNWKLFCILRRYLEPRKRTLSMKEAVTLIYKILMPVVPGKPIEYPVEAFGSVILSAARQVPYFHTSQDRLVRLLEQLHQFIELDLTNKLETETLHLVLESVVRAAREIYNGQSVALQVAPMKV
;
A
#
# COMPACT_ATOMS: atom_id res chain seq x y z
N MET A 1 16.37 -18.72 -3.67
CA MET A 1 15.41 -17.79 -3.04
C MET A 1 15.86 -16.37 -3.32
N THR A 2 15.06 -15.59 -4.06
CA THR A 2 15.32 -14.17 -4.31
C THR A 2 15.22 -13.38 -3.00
N VAL A 3 16.26 -12.62 -2.67
CA VAL A 3 16.26 -11.79 -1.45
C VAL A 3 15.40 -10.56 -1.71
N LEU A 4 14.19 -10.53 -1.15
CA LEU A 4 13.33 -9.33 -1.20
C LEU A 4 13.89 -8.25 -0.27
N LYS A 5 14.18 -7.07 -0.82
CA LYS A 5 14.61 -5.88 -0.10
C LYS A 5 13.87 -4.67 -0.66
N LEU A 6 12.84 -4.25 0.04
CA LEU A 6 12.08 -3.06 -0.28
C LEU A 6 12.90 -1.80 0.04
N HIS A 7 12.75 -0.80 -0.81
CA HIS A 7 13.31 0.53 -0.68
C HIS A 7 12.25 1.58 -1.02
N ILE A 8 12.43 2.76 -0.46
CA ILE A 8 11.67 3.95 -0.83
C ILE A 8 12.69 4.99 -1.26
N ASP A 9 12.35 5.75 -2.30
CA ASP A 9 13.19 6.83 -2.77
C ASP A 9 13.17 7.98 -1.75
N CYS A 10 14.23 8.06 -0.96
CA CYS A 10 14.42 9.11 0.04
C CYS A 10 14.75 10.47 -0.57
N THR A 11 15.06 10.54 -1.87
CA THR A 11 15.32 11.79 -2.59
C THR A 11 14.03 12.47 -3.03
N ASN A 12 12.93 11.72 -3.12
CA ASN A 12 11.61 12.27 -3.35
C ASN A 12 11.12 13.02 -2.09
N PRO A 13 10.90 14.35 -2.16
CA PRO A 13 10.44 15.13 -1.01
C PRO A 13 9.08 14.65 -0.46
N LEU A 14 8.22 14.12 -1.33
CA LEU A 14 6.92 13.55 -0.95
C LEU A 14 7.04 12.29 -0.08
N ALA A 15 8.21 11.64 -0.05
CA ALA A 15 8.42 10.44 0.77
C ALA A 15 8.35 10.76 2.28
N LYS A 16 8.71 11.98 2.68
CA LYS A 16 8.77 12.41 4.08
C LYS A 16 7.65 13.35 4.49
N GLU A 17 6.79 13.75 3.56
CA GLU A 17 5.67 14.64 3.85
C GLU A 17 4.69 13.98 4.84
N VAL A 18 4.20 14.79 5.78
CA VAL A 18 3.34 14.34 6.88
C VAL A 18 1.99 15.02 6.77
N TYR A 19 0.95 14.19 6.76
CA TYR A 19 -0.45 14.57 6.60
C TYR A 19 -1.23 14.06 7.81
N GLY A 20 -1.34 14.90 8.85
CA GLY A 20 -1.83 14.44 10.15
C GLY A 20 -1.01 13.27 10.69
N ASN A 21 -1.63 12.09 10.82
CA ASN A 21 -0.93 10.87 11.23
C ASN A 21 -0.20 10.15 10.09
N TYR A 22 -0.60 10.42 8.84
CA TYR A 22 -0.12 9.72 7.66
C TYR A 22 1.23 10.26 7.19
N SER A 23 2.10 9.38 6.71
CA SER A 23 3.19 9.74 5.81
C SER A 23 3.58 8.53 4.96
N ASN A 24 4.08 8.79 3.75
CA ASN A 24 4.55 7.74 2.85
C ASN A 24 5.65 6.88 3.51
N TRP A 25 6.54 7.52 4.26
CA TRP A 25 7.57 6.85 5.05
C TRP A 25 7.00 5.90 6.12
N LYS A 26 5.97 6.31 6.86
CA LYS A 26 5.34 5.46 7.89
C LYS A 26 4.69 4.24 7.26
N LEU A 27 3.92 4.43 6.19
CA LEU A 27 3.30 3.34 5.45
C LEU A 27 4.35 2.37 4.91
N PHE A 28 5.40 2.88 4.26
CA PHE A 28 6.52 2.06 3.78
C PHE A 28 7.18 1.25 4.90
N CYS A 29 7.43 1.86 6.06
CA CYS A 29 8.00 1.16 7.21
C CYS A 29 7.13 -0.02 7.68
N ILE A 30 5.81 0.16 7.69
CA ILE A 30 4.86 -0.91 8.04
C ILE A 30 4.91 -2.03 6.99
N LEU A 31 4.80 -1.69 5.71
CA LEU A 31 4.86 -2.66 4.61
C LEU A 31 6.17 -3.44 4.65
N ARG A 32 7.29 -2.77 4.89
CA ARG A 32 8.61 -3.39 5.00
C ARG A 32 8.66 -4.44 6.11
N ARG A 33 8.16 -4.09 7.29
CA ARG A 33 8.12 -4.98 8.47
C ARG A 33 7.13 -6.14 8.34
N TYR A 34 6.23 -6.10 7.35
CA TYR A 34 5.25 -7.15 7.08
C TYR A 34 5.64 -8.05 5.88
N LEU A 35 6.15 -7.44 4.81
CA LEU A 35 6.41 -8.09 3.51
C LEU A 35 7.82 -8.66 3.40
N GLU A 36 8.86 -7.97 3.89
CA GLU A 36 10.25 -8.44 3.77
C GLU A 36 10.51 -9.63 4.72
N PRO A 37 10.87 -10.83 4.22
CA PRO A 37 11.07 -12.00 5.08
C PRO A 37 12.10 -11.78 6.20
N ARG A 38 13.21 -11.07 5.90
CA ARG A 38 14.29 -10.82 6.88
C ARG A 38 13.96 -9.74 7.91
N LYS A 39 12.94 -8.91 7.68
CA LYS A 39 12.51 -7.84 8.60
C LYS A 39 11.11 -8.08 9.13
N ARG A 40 10.57 -9.27 8.89
CA ARG A 40 9.20 -9.62 9.22
C ARG A 40 9.04 -9.65 10.73
N THR A 41 8.42 -8.61 11.25
CA THR A 41 8.17 -8.40 12.69
C THR A 41 6.71 -8.13 12.98
N LEU A 42 5.87 -7.98 11.94
CA LEU A 42 4.45 -7.73 12.07
C LEU A 42 3.64 -8.93 11.59
N SER A 43 2.65 -9.30 12.38
CA SER A 43 1.51 -10.11 11.94
C SER A 43 0.59 -9.30 11.02
N MET A 44 -0.35 -9.99 10.36
CA MET A 44 -1.34 -9.34 9.49
C MET A 44 -2.22 -8.38 10.29
N LYS A 45 -2.70 -8.81 11.46
CA LYS A 45 -3.53 -7.99 12.34
C LYS A 45 -2.81 -6.71 12.78
N GLU A 46 -1.56 -6.82 13.20
CA GLU A 46 -0.77 -5.65 13.61
C GLU A 46 -0.50 -4.69 12.45
N ALA A 47 -0.20 -5.22 11.27
CA ALA A 47 -0.01 -4.40 10.07
C ALA A 47 -1.28 -3.66 9.69
N VAL A 48 -2.44 -4.33 9.67
CA VAL A 48 -3.76 -3.70 9.43
C VAL A 48 -4.03 -2.61 10.46
N THR A 49 -3.89 -2.90 11.76
CA THR A 49 -4.13 -1.90 12.81
C THR A 49 -3.20 -0.69 12.70
N LEU A 50 -1.93 -0.90 12.37
CA LEU A 50 -0.98 0.21 12.20
C LEU A 50 -1.31 1.04 10.97
N ILE A 51 -1.68 0.41 9.85
CA ILE A 51 -2.11 1.13 8.65
C ILE A 51 -3.37 1.93 8.95
N TYR A 52 -4.38 1.30 9.55
CA TYR A 52 -5.61 1.98 9.96
C TYR A 52 -5.34 3.23 10.82
N LYS A 53 -4.48 3.11 11.84
CA LYS A 53 -4.10 4.23 12.71
C LYS A 53 -3.41 5.38 12.01
N ILE A 54 -2.66 5.12 10.94
CA ILE A 54 -2.02 6.20 10.17
C ILE A 54 -2.95 6.81 9.13
N LEU A 55 -3.98 6.09 8.67
CA LEU A 55 -4.97 6.61 7.72
C LEU A 55 -6.07 7.41 8.42
N MET A 56 -6.50 6.96 9.60
CA MET A 56 -7.61 7.60 10.30
C MET A 56 -7.20 8.90 11.01
N PRO A 57 -8.09 9.90 11.04
CA PRO A 57 -7.86 11.12 11.79
C PRO A 57 -7.78 10.81 13.29
N VAL A 58 -6.97 11.59 14.01
CA VAL A 58 -6.85 11.49 15.50
C VAL A 58 -8.19 11.82 16.16
N VAL A 59 -8.97 12.71 15.55
CA VAL A 59 -10.26 13.17 16.06
C VAL A 59 -11.36 12.61 15.16
N PRO A 60 -12.28 11.78 15.68
CA PRO A 60 -13.41 11.26 14.92
C PRO A 60 -14.24 12.40 14.28
N GLY A 61 -14.70 12.18 13.04
CA GLY A 61 -15.50 13.16 12.30
C GLY A 61 -14.72 14.30 11.63
N LYS A 62 -13.40 14.35 11.77
CA LYS A 62 -12.57 15.22 10.92
C LYS A 62 -12.34 14.59 9.54
N PRO A 63 -12.27 15.41 8.48
CA PRO A 63 -11.90 14.92 7.16
C PRO A 63 -10.48 14.36 7.19
N ILE A 64 -10.24 13.41 6.31
CA ILE A 64 -8.93 12.80 6.13
C ILE A 64 -8.03 13.75 5.34
N GLU A 65 -6.95 14.20 5.97
CA GLU A 65 -6.07 15.26 5.47
C GLU A 65 -4.86 14.72 4.67
N TYR A 66 -4.96 13.56 4.01
CA TYR A 66 -3.88 13.04 3.15
C TYR A 66 -4.32 12.83 1.70
N PRO A 67 -3.43 13.07 0.73
CA PRO A 67 -3.71 12.76 -0.67
C PRO A 67 -3.81 11.25 -0.82
N VAL A 68 -5.01 10.75 -1.08
CA VAL A 68 -5.31 9.32 -1.19
C VAL A 68 -4.43 8.64 -2.24
N GLU A 69 -4.10 9.36 -3.31
CA GLU A 69 -3.19 8.90 -4.35
C GLU A 69 -1.79 8.55 -3.81
N ALA A 70 -1.35 9.19 -2.72
CA ALA A 70 -0.08 8.89 -2.07
C ALA A 70 -0.10 7.50 -1.40
N PHE A 71 -1.23 7.07 -0.82
CA PHE A 71 -1.37 5.73 -0.27
C PHE A 71 -1.21 4.67 -1.37
N GLY A 72 -1.99 4.78 -2.44
CA GLY A 72 -1.93 3.87 -3.59
C GLY A 72 -0.54 3.82 -4.22
N SER A 73 0.13 4.98 -4.35
CA SER A 73 1.49 5.08 -4.88
C SER A 73 2.52 4.29 -4.07
N VAL A 74 2.46 4.34 -2.72
CA VAL A 74 3.39 3.57 -1.87
C VAL A 74 3.11 2.07 -1.96
N ILE A 75 1.84 1.66 -1.95
CA ILE A 75 1.44 0.25 -2.15
C ILE A 75 1.97 -0.26 -3.48
N LEU A 76 1.78 0.51 -4.54
CA LEU A 76 2.24 0.18 -5.89
C LEU A 76 3.76 0.09 -5.98
N SER A 77 4.46 1.06 -5.41
CA SER A 77 5.92 1.10 -5.37
C SER A 77 6.47 -0.13 -4.65
N ALA A 78 5.86 -0.54 -3.53
CA ALA A 78 6.21 -1.77 -2.85
C ALA A 78 5.90 -3.01 -3.69
N ALA A 79 4.71 -3.10 -4.30
CA ALA A 79 4.31 -4.23 -5.13
C ALA A 79 5.23 -4.44 -6.33
N ARG A 80 5.64 -3.37 -7.02
CA ARG A 80 6.56 -3.43 -8.18
C ARG A 80 7.95 -3.97 -7.82
N GLN A 81 8.36 -3.85 -6.56
CA GLN A 81 9.65 -4.37 -6.07
C GLN A 81 9.57 -5.86 -5.67
N VAL A 82 8.36 -6.42 -5.54
CA VAL A 82 8.17 -7.83 -5.19
C VAL A 82 8.00 -8.65 -6.48
N PRO A 83 8.81 -9.70 -6.72
CA PRO A 83 8.60 -10.58 -7.87
C PRO A 83 7.18 -11.16 -7.87
N TYR A 84 6.55 -11.25 -9.04
CA TYR A 84 5.13 -11.61 -9.17
C TYR A 84 4.76 -12.94 -8.48
N PHE A 85 5.59 -13.98 -8.63
CA PHE A 85 5.37 -15.29 -8.02
C PHE A 85 5.91 -15.42 -6.58
N HIS A 86 6.37 -14.31 -5.97
CA HIS A 86 6.88 -14.35 -4.60
C HIS A 86 5.72 -14.30 -3.60
N THR A 87 5.81 -15.06 -2.50
CA THR A 87 4.76 -15.13 -1.46
C THR A 87 4.43 -13.79 -0.82
N SER A 88 5.34 -12.81 -0.86
CA SER A 88 5.05 -11.44 -0.40
C SER A 88 4.03 -10.71 -1.28
N GLN A 89 3.79 -11.11 -2.54
CA GLN A 89 2.67 -10.57 -3.34
C GLN A 89 1.34 -11.01 -2.74
N ASP A 90 1.16 -12.32 -2.51
CA ASP A 90 -0.05 -12.87 -1.86
C ASP A 90 -0.28 -12.25 -0.48
N ARG A 91 0.80 -12.05 0.32
CA ARG A 91 0.69 -11.34 1.60
C ARG A 91 0.21 -9.90 1.44
N LEU A 92 0.70 -9.16 0.45
CA LEU A 92 0.27 -7.79 0.20
C LEU A 92 -1.22 -7.75 -0.17
N VAL A 93 -1.67 -8.66 -1.04
CA VAL A 93 -3.10 -8.75 -1.42
C VAL A 93 -3.96 -9.03 -0.19
N ARG A 94 -3.63 -10.06 0.60
CA ARG A 94 -4.36 -10.39 1.83
C ARG A 94 -4.38 -9.24 2.84
N LEU A 95 -3.27 -8.50 2.96
CA LEU A 95 -3.21 -7.33 3.83
C LEU A 95 -4.22 -6.26 3.40
N LEU A 96 -4.33 -5.99 2.10
CA LEU A 96 -5.26 -5.02 1.55
C LEU A 96 -6.72 -5.47 1.69
N GLU A 97 -7.01 -6.75 1.47
CA GLU A 97 -8.33 -7.33 1.70
C GLU A 97 -8.76 -7.21 3.18
N GLN A 98 -7.86 -7.55 4.10
CA GLN A 98 -8.14 -7.44 5.53
C GLN A 98 -8.25 -6.00 6.00
N LEU A 99 -7.46 -5.09 5.43
CA LEU A 99 -7.58 -3.65 5.71
C LEU A 99 -8.94 -3.13 5.24
N HIS A 100 -9.39 -3.53 4.05
CA HIS A 100 -10.70 -3.17 3.53
C HIS A 100 -11.81 -3.64 4.47
N GLN A 101 -11.84 -4.92 4.83
CA GLN A 101 -12.82 -5.47 5.77
C GLN A 101 -12.78 -4.78 7.13
N PHE A 102 -11.57 -4.51 7.65
CA PHE A 102 -11.41 -3.84 8.95
C PHE A 102 -12.00 -2.43 8.93
N ILE A 103 -11.76 -1.69 7.84
CA ILE A 103 -12.33 -0.36 7.65
C ILE A 103 -13.86 -0.48 7.51
N GLU A 104 -14.40 -1.33 6.63
CA GLU A 104 -15.85 -1.51 6.47
C GLU A 104 -16.60 -1.79 7.78
N LEU A 105 -15.99 -2.55 8.70
CA LEU A 105 -16.58 -2.88 9.98
C LEU A 105 -16.52 -1.75 11.02
N ASP A 106 -15.54 -0.85 10.93
CA ASP A 106 -15.33 0.23 11.92
C ASP A 106 -15.97 1.56 11.51
N LEU A 107 -16.22 1.76 10.21
CA LEU A 107 -16.85 2.99 9.71
C LEU A 107 -18.34 3.00 10.02
N THR A 108 -18.76 3.98 10.82
CA THR A 108 -20.17 4.19 11.19
C THR A 108 -20.75 5.50 10.62
N ASN A 109 -19.92 6.33 9.97
CA ASN A 109 -20.30 7.62 9.39
C ASN A 109 -20.03 7.68 7.86
N LYS A 110 -20.85 8.45 7.15
CA LYS A 110 -20.83 8.67 5.70
C LYS A 110 -19.51 9.26 5.17
N LEU A 111 -18.87 10.17 5.92
CA LEU A 111 -17.58 10.80 5.54
C LEU A 111 -16.41 9.81 5.52
N GLU A 112 -16.50 8.83 6.41
CA GLU A 112 -15.58 7.73 6.57
C GLU A 112 -15.70 6.73 5.41
N THR A 113 -16.94 6.47 4.97
CA THR A 113 -17.24 5.64 3.79
C THR A 113 -16.68 6.21 2.49
N GLU A 114 -16.74 7.54 2.31
CA GLU A 114 -16.16 8.23 1.16
C GLU A 114 -14.63 8.05 1.10
N THR A 115 -13.97 8.05 2.26
CA THR A 115 -12.51 7.86 2.30
C THR A 115 -12.11 6.42 2.00
N LEU A 116 -12.89 5.43 2.45
CA LEU A 116 -12.68 4.04 2.04
C LEU A 116 -12.80 3.90 0.52
N HIS A 117 -13.79 4.56 -0.10
CA HIS A 117 -13.99 4.52 -1.55
C HIS A 117 -12.74 5.05 -2.28
N LEU A 118 -12.20 6.18 -1.82
CA LEU A 118 -10.99 6.75 -2.40
C LEU A 118 -9.77 5.83 -2.22
N VAL A 119 -9.58 5.24 -1.03
CA VAL A 119 -8.47 4.30 -0.79
C VAL A 119 -8.58 3.09 -1.71
N LEU A 120 -9.77 2.52 -1.88
CA LEU A 120 -10.03 1.41 -2.79
C LEU A 120 -9.78 1.80 -4.25
N GLU A 121 -10.24 2.97 -4.69
CA GLU A 121 -9.94 3.49 -6.02
C GLU A 121 -8.44 3.61 -6.27
N SER A 122 -7.68 4.06 -5.26
CA SER A 122 -6.22 4.16 -5.36
C SER A 122 -5.55 2.79 -5.50
N VAL A 123 -6.03 1.77 -4.78
CA VAL A 123 -5.54 0.39 -4.88
C VAL A 123 -5.90 -0.22 -6.23
N VAL A 124 -7.12 0.02 -6.72
CA VAL A 124 -7.56 -0.44 -8.05
C VAL A 124 -6.74 0.23 -9.16
N ARG A 125 -6.48 1.53 -9.06
CA ARG A 125 -5.61 2.27 -9.99
C ARG A 125 -4.20 1.69 -9.98
N ALA A 126 -3.64 1.45 -8.79
CA ALA A 126 -2.34 0.81 -8.63
C ALA A 126 -2.30 -0.59 -9.28
N ALA A 127 -3.30 -1.43 -9.02
CA ALA A 127 -3.39 -2.77 -9.60
C ALA A 127 -3.47 -2.73 -11.14
N ARG A 128 -4.25 -1.79 -11.71
CA ARG A 128 -4.32 -1.57 -13.17
C ARG A 128 -2.98 -1.17 -13.76
N GLU A 129 -2.22 -0.30 -13.09
CA GLU A 129 -0.89 0.09 -13.56
C GLU A 129 0.12 -1.07 -13.54
N ILE A 130 0.06 -1.97 -12.55
CA ILE A 130 0.90 -3.17 -12.53
C ILE A 130 0.57 -4.06 -13.74
N TYR A 131 -0.72 -4.32 -13.95
CA TYR A 131 -1.19 -5.18 -15.03
C TYR A 131 -0.84 -4.61 -16.42
N ASN A 132 -1.09 -3.32 -16.63
CA ASN A 132 -0.79 -2.65 -17.89
C ASN A 132 0.73 -2.50 -18.13
N GLY A 133 1.52 -2.22 -17.09
CA GLY A 133 2.98 -2.15 -17.18
C GLY A 133 3.61 -3.50 -17.56
N GLN A 134 3.05 -4.62 -17.09
CA GLN A 134 3.47 -5.96 -17.50
C GLN A 134 3.05 -6.32 -18.93
N SER A 135 1.87 -5.89 -19.38
CA SER A 135 1.43 -6.07 -20.78
C SER A 135 2.38 -5.38 -21.77
N VAL A 136 2.90 -4.20 -21.42
CA VAL A 136 3.90 -3.49 -22.24
C VAL A 136 5.26 -4.18 -22.17
N ALA A 137 5.70 -4.65 -21.00
CA ALA A 137 6.97 -5.38 -20.86
C ALA A 137 7.00 -6.71 -21.63
N LEU A 138 5.86 -7.40 -21.76
CA LEU A 138 5.70 -8.61 -22.56
C LEU A 138 5.67 -8.34 -24.08
N GLN A 139 5.26 -7.14 -24.50
CA GLN A 139 5.28 -6.74 -25.92
C GLN A 139 6.65 -6.26 -26.41
N VAL A 140 7.56 -5.87 -25.50
CA VAL A 140 8.89 -5.33 -25.82
C VAL A 140 10.00 -6.39 -25.66
N ALA A 141 9.68 -7.61 -25.24
CA ALA A 141 10.65 -8.70 -25.23
C ALA A 141 11.09 -9.03 -26.67
N PRO A 142 12.37 -8.81 -27.07
CA PRO A 142 12.80 -9.14 -28.41
C PRO A 142 12.69 -10.66 -28.59
N MET A 143 11.97 -11.08 -29.63
CA MET A 143 12.11 -12.44 -30.16
C MET A 143 13.59 -12.67 -30.44
N LYS A 144 14.23 -13.48 -29.59
CA LYS A 144 15.53 -14.05 -29.94
C LYS A 144 15.28 -15.03 -31.07
N VAL A 145 15.66 -14.61 -32.28
CA VAL A 145 15.83 -15.43 -33.47
C VAL A 145 17.02 -16.36 -33.25
#